data_AF-A0A946S1R7-F1
#
_entry.id   AF-A0A946S1R7-F1
#
_cell.length_a   1.000
_cell.length_b   1.000
_cell.length_c   1.000
_cell.angle_alpha   90.00
_cell.angle_beta   90.00
_cell.angle_gamma   90.00
#
_symmetry.space_group_name_H-M   'P 1'
#
loop_
_entity.id
_entity.type
_entity.pdbx_description
1 polymer ?
#
loop_
_entity_poly.entity_id
_entity_poly.type
_entity_poly.pdbx_seq_one_letter_code
_entity_poly.pdbx_strand_id
1 'polypeptide(L)'
;KEINKLSSVDVYKELINNLPKSDTYNAREYLQKIYDTVPKWTFLRFSDSNFYTRIEEIRDPGERIALCREYIKNSGNVDLLCAAQDVWASHDRAGAFEHFRNEYAGNPGKVTSMFLLGRLLDDPIRRIEYSHDIIWFNDKMTLGYRLLIETYVKFLFENGATGEVRNELQRLVRLDRKHFKKLTYLLPREEYPSEWLYRLQMFTEDYNDARTTLKRARKRGADWVSHENVIQANLMAGRYKDVLKEIKLNIEKRITSKALKLKNKDWQIRKEYTKVLRSIGAYKPILKFLERYDKQDRTTEVLLELAKYYALSGRHEKALQNLFWALEDLKTAHINNQSCYWKRLDTIDDFWVLYTDTRWVEVLELEAEVLR
;
A
#
# COMPACT_ATOMS: atom_id res chain seq x y z
N LYS A 1 17.88 -12.53 -14.40
CA LYS A 1 17.34 -13.88 -14.06
C LYS A 1 18.42 -14.96 -14.05
N GLU A 2 19.56 -14.82 -14.75
CA GLU A 2 20.71 -15.76 -14.62
C GLU A 2 21.74 -15.40 -13.54
N ILE A 3 21.74 -14.15 -13.05
CA ILE A 3 22.64 -13.67 -11.97
C ILE A 3 22.44 -14.44 -10.64
N ASN A 4 21.28 -15.06 -10.42
CA ASN A 4 20.98 -15.82 -9.19
C ASN A 4 21.67 -17.20 -9.11
N LYS A 5 22.47 -17.61 -10.12
CA LYS A 5 23.24 -18.86 -10.09
C LYS A 5 24.75 -18.67 -9.94
N LEU A 6 25.20 -17.43 -9.87
CA LEU A 6 26.61 -17.10 -9.78
C LEU A 6 27.01 -17.01 -8.30
N SER A 7 28.15 -17.62 -7.96
CA SER A 7 28.75 -17.39 -6.65
C SER A 7 28.97 -15.88 -6.45
N SER A 8 28.96 -15.37 -5.22
CA SER A 8 29.16 -13.93 -4.96
C SER A 8 30.44 -13.39 -5.64
N VAL A 9 31.45 -14.25 -5.83
CA VAL A 9 32.70 -13.96 -6.56
C VAL A 9 32.48 -13.69 -8.05
N ASP A 10 31.59 -14.45 -8.70
CA ASP A 10 31.31 -14.32 -10.13
C ASP A 10 30.44 -13.08 -10.40
N VAL A 11 29.53 -12.75 -9.48
CA VAL A 11 28.74 -11.51 -9.51
C VAL A 11 29.63 -10.26 -9.40
N TYR A 12 30.67 -10.29 -8.55
CA TYR A 12 31.62 -9.18 -8.43
C TYR A 12 32.47 -9.01 -9.69
N LYS A 13 32.94 -10.11 -10.31
CA LYS A 13 33.65 -10.05 -11.59
C LYS A 13 32.77 -9.50 -12.70
N GLU A 14 31.51 -9.94 -12.75
CA GLU A 14 30.54 -9.48 -13.73
C GLU A 14 30.19 -7.99 -13.52
N LEU A 15 30.05 -7.54 -12.27
CA LEU A 15 29.88 -6.12 -11.92
C LEU A 15 31.08 -5.26 -12.34
N ILE A 16 32.31 -5.71 -12.06
CA ILE A 16 33.55 -5.03 -12.46
C ILE A 16 33.67 -4.94 -13.98
N ASN A 17 33.26 -5.98 -14.70
CA ASN A 17 33.34 -6.05 -16.16
C ASN A 17 32.25 -5.26 -16.88
N ASN A 18 31.10 -5.03 -16.22
CA ASN A 18 29.95 -4.31 -16.78
C ASN A 18 29.89 -2.82 -16.41
N LEU A 19 30.87 -2.28 -15.65
CA LEU A 19 30.96 -0.85 -15.38
C LEU A 19 31.35 -0.06 -16.66
N PRO A 20 30.64 1.03 -17.01
CA PRO A 20 30.95 1.83 -18.20
C PRO A 20 32.36 2.40 -18.11
N LYS A 21 33.20 2.16 -19.13
CA LYS A 21 34.62 2.56 -19.13
C LYS A 21 34.86 4.08 -19.02
N SER A 22 33.83 4.91 -19.18
CA SER A 22 34.00 6.34 -19.48
C SER A 22 33.86 7.31 -18.32
N ASP A 23 33.76 6.89 -17.04
CA ASP A 23 33.97 7.80 -15.88
C ASP A 23 34.20 7.07 -14.52
N THR A 24 34.43 5.75 -14.52
CA THR A 24 34.49 4.92 -13.30
C THR A 24 35.89 4.40 -12.97
N TYR A 25 36.95 5.10 -13.37
CA TYR A 25 38.32 4.69 -13.08
C TYR A 25 38.55 4.45 -11.57
N ASN A 26 38.04 5.35 -10.72
CA ASN A 26 38.10 5.22 -9.27
C ASN A 26 37.24 4.09 -8.68
N ALA A 27 36.04 3.82 -9.23
CA ALA A 27 35.18 2.76 -8.70
C ALA A 27 35.71 1.37 -9.05
N ARG A 28 36.32 1.22 -10.23
CA ARG A 28 36.92 -0.04 -10.67
C ARG A 28 38.19 -0.37 -9.89
N GLU A 29 39.10 0.59 -9.72
CA GLU A 29 40.28 0.42 -8.88
C GLU A 29 39.91 0.17 -7.41
N TYR A 30 38.92 0.87 -6.87
CA TYR A 30 38.47 0.67 -5.49
C TYR A 30 37.86 -0.71 -5.26
N LEU A 31 36.98 -1.18 -6.17
CA LEU A 31 36.39 -2.52 -6.10
C LEU A 31 37.44 -3.62 -6.31
N GLN A 32 38.40 -3.40 -7.22
CA GLN A 32 39.52 -4.32 -7.44
C GLN A 32 40.44 -4.41 -6.21
N LYS A 33 40.76 -3.26 -5.59
CA LYS A 33 41.57 -3.20 -4.36
C LYS A 33 40.90 -3.91 -3.19
N ILE A 34 39.57 -3.77 -3.03
CA ILE A 34 38.79 -4.53 -2.04
C ILE A 34 38.81 -6.02 -2.35
N TYR A 35 38.62 -6.39 -3.62
CA TYR A 35 38.65 -7.78 -4.07
C TYR A 35 40.01 -8.45 -3.85
N ASP A 36 41.10 -7.69 -3.97
CA ASP A 36 42.47 -8.20 -3.80
C ASP A 36 42.93 -8.23 -2.34
N THR A 37 42.31 -7.45 -1.45
CA THR A 37 42.68 -7.38 -0.02
C THR A 37 41.81 -8.23 0.90
N VAL A 38 40.58 -8.56 0.51
CA VAL A 38 39.67 -9.38 1.32
C VAL A 38 39.70 -10.83 0.80
N PRO A 39 40.08 -11.83 1.63
CA PRO A 39 40.12 -13.22 1.20
C PRO A 39 38.77 -13.68 0.63
N LYS A 40 38.78 -14.37 -0.53
CA LYS A 40 37.55 -14.81 -1.23
C LYS A 40 36.58 -15.62 -0.36
N TRP A 41 37.09 -16.35 0.63
CA TRP A 41 36.27 -17.11 1.57
C TRP A 41 35.46 -16.23 2.52
N THR A 42 35.90 -15.00 2.79
CA THR A 42 35.23 -14.06 3.70
C THR A 42 33.89 -13.59 3.09
N PHE A 43 33.83 -13.38 1.77
CA PHE A 43 32.59 -13.05 1.05
C PHE A 43 31.59 -14.21 0.97
N LEU A 44 32.08 -15.45 0.91
CA LEU A 44 31.22 -16.64 0.93
C LEU A 44 30.69 -16.90 2.35
N ARG A 45 31.57 -16.75 3.35
CA ARG A 45 31.25 -16.96 4.76
C ARG A 45 30.24 -15.94 5.29
N PHE A 46 30.37 -14.66 4.98
CA PHE A 46 29.45 -13.62 5.48
C PHE A 46 28.43 -13.19 4.43
N SER A 47 27.76 -14.18 3.83
CA SER A 47 26.64 -13.98 2.89
C SER A 47 25.30 -14.28 3.55
N ASP A 48 24.22 -13.71 3.01
CA ASP A 48 22.86 -13.93 3.51
C ASP A 48 22.47 -15.41 3.50
N SER A 49 22.74 -16.11 2.39
CA SER A 49 22.43 -17.54 2.26
C SER A 49 23.17 -18.39 3.30
N ASN A 50 24.44 -18.09 3.57
CA ASN A 50 25.20 -18.81 4.57
C ASN A 50 24.70 -18.48 5.99
N PHE A 51 24.32 -17.23 6.25
CA PHE A 51 23.76 -16.84 7.54
C PHE A 51 22.50 -17.61 7.87
N TYR A 52 21.52 -17.62 6.97
CA TYR A 52 20.24 -18.30 7.21
C TYR A 52 20.41 -19.81 7.34
N THR A 53 21.22 -20.43 6.48
CA THR A 53 21.54 -21.88 6.58
C THR A 53 22.09 -22.23 7.97
N ARG A 54 23.09 -21.48 8.44
CA ARG A 54 23.71 -21.74 9.74
C ARG A 54 22.77 -21.47 10.92
N ILE A 55 21.92 -20.44 10.83
CA ILE A 55 20.93 -20.15 11.87
C ILE A 55 19.88 -21.25 11.99
N GLU A 56 19.46 -21.84 10.87
CA GLU A 56 18.51 -22.96 10.86
C GLU A 56 19.09 -24.24 11.49
N GLU A 57 20.37 -24.50 11.28
CA GLU A 57 21.08 -25.67 11.83
C GLU A 57 21.31 -25.58 13.35
N ILE A 58 21.54 -24.37 13.87
CA ILE A 58 21.80 -24.15 15.29
C ILE A 58 20.48 -24.17 16.07
N ARG A 59 20.37 -25.05 17.07
CA ARG A 59 19.21 -25.10 17.97
C ARG A 59 19.39 -24.29 19.24
N ASP A 60 20.62 -24.15 19.72
CA ASP A 60 20.91 -23.45 20.97
C ASP A 60 20.82 -21.92 20.80
N PRO A 61 20.03 -21.21 21.63
CA PRO A 61 19.94 -19.75 21.59
C PRO A 61 21.28 -19.01 21.78
N GLY A 62 22.15 -19.53 22.65
CA GLY A 62 23.45 -18.92 22.92
C GLY A 62 24.39 -19.01 21.71
N GLU A 63 24.43 -20.16 21.05
CA GLU A 63 25.17 -20.35 19.79
C GLU A 63 24.62 -19.47 18.66
N ARG A 64 23.29 -19.28 18.58
CA ARG A 64 22.68 -18.34 17.62
C ARG A 64 23.13 -16.90 17.88
N ILE A 65 23.12 -16.47 19.13
CA ILE A 65 23.59 -15.12 19.51
C ILE A 65 25.09 -14.96 19.19
N ALA A 66 25.91 -15.98 19.47
CA ALA A 66 27.33 -15.96 19.14
C ALA A 66 27.55 -15.82 17.62
N LEU A 67 26.78 -16.55 16.81
CA LEU A 67 26.79 -16.43 15.35
C LEU A 67 26.37 -15.02 14.90
N CYS A 68 25.30 -14.46 15.47
CA CYS A 68 24.86 -13.10 15.15
C CYS A 68 25.96 -12.08 15.42
N ARG A 69 26.65 -12.17 16.56
CA ARG A 69 27.81 -11.32 16.89
C ARG A 69 28.95 -11.49 15.90
N GLU A 70 29.25 -12.72 15.48
CA GLU A 70 30.25 -13.00 14.44
C GLU A 70 29.92 -12.26 13.14
N TYR A 71 28.66 -12.32 12.69
CA TYR A 71 28.21 -11.65 11.47
C TYR A 71 28.18 -10.13 11.62
N ILE A 72 27.72 -9.61 12.77
CA ILE A 72 27.69 -8.17 13.05
C ILE A 72 29.10 -7.57 13.00
N LYS A 73 30.10 -8.28 13.53
CA LYS A 73 31.49 -7.82 13.57
C LYS A 73 32.15 -7.83 12.19
N ASN A 74 31.82 -8.79 11.33
CA ASN A 74 32.57 -9.06 10.10
C ASN A 74 31.83 -8.67 8.81
N SER A 75 30.55 -8.31 8.88
CA SER A 75 29.75 -7.90 7.72
C SER A 75 29.75 -6.38 7.53
N GLY A 76 29.94 -5.94 6.29
CA GLY A 76 29.61 -4.58 5.85
C GLY A 76 28.22 -4.45 5.23
N ASN A 77 27.51 -5.57 5.03
CA ASN A 77 26.17 -5.57 4.44
C ASN A 77 25.12 -5.24 5.51
N VAL A 78 24.53 -4.05 5.40
CA VAL A 78 23.50 -3.55 6.31
C VAL A 78 22.31 -4.49 6.46
N ASP A 79 21.85 -5.12 5.37
CA ASP A 79 20.68 -5.98 5.42
C ASP A 79 20.97 -7.25 6.23
N LEU A 80 22.19 -7.77 6.09
CA LEU A 80 22.69 -8.88 6.91
C LEU A 80 22.87 -8.48 8.38
N LEU A 81 23.35 -7.25 8.64
CA LEU A 81 23.42 -6.71 10.00
C LEU A 81 22.03 -6.60 10.65
N CYS A 82 21.02 -6.17 9.88
CA CYS A 82 19.62 -6.14 10.33
C CYS A 82 19.11 -7.54 10.65
N ALA A 83 19.32 -8.50 9.75
CA ALA A 83 18.90 -9.89 9.96
C ALA A 83 19.56 -10.52 11.20
N ALA A 84 20.86 -10.32 11.39
CA ALA A 84 21.58 -10.78 12.58
C ALA A 84 21.08 -10.10 13.86
N GLN A 85 20.77 -8.81 13.81
CA GLN A 85 20.17 -8.11 14.94
C GLN A 85 18.77 -8.64 15.26
N ASP A 86 17.92 -8.89 14.26
CA ASP A 86 16.55 -9.38 14.47
C ASP A 86 16.55 -10.78 15.11
N VAL A 87 17.46 -11.65 14.66
CA VAL A 87 17.65 -12.97 15.28
C VAL A 87 18.18 -12.86 16.71
N TRP A 88 19.19 -12.01 16.97
CA TRP A 88 19.66 -11.80 18.34
C TRP A 88 18.54 -11.26 19.22
N ALA A 89 17.85 -10.20 18.80
CA ALA A 89 16.82 -9.55 19.59
C ALA A 89 15.61 -10.45 19.89
N SER A 90 15.33 -11.46 19.07
CA SER A 90 14.29 -12.45 19.35
C SER A 90 14.66 -13.43 20.48
N HIS A 91 15.94 -13.59 20.80
CA HIS A 91 16.42 -14.45 21.89
C HIS A 91 16.89 -13.63 23.12
N ASP A 92 17.49 -12.46 22.92
CA ASP A 92 18.01 -11.58 23.96
C ASP A 92 18.01 -10.11 23.50
N ARG A 93 16.83 -9.47 23.54
CA ARG A 93 16.64 -8.05 23.17
C ARG A 93 17.47 -7.11 24.03
N ALA A 94 17.55 -7.36 25.34
CA ALA A 94 18.26 -6.50 26.28
C ALA A 94 19.78 -6.53 26.01
N GLY A 95 20.37 -7.71 25.80
CA GLY A 95 21.77 -7.84 25.46
C GLY A 95 22.11 -7.29 24.07
N ALA A 96 21.22 -7.43 23.09
CA ALA A 96 21.37 -6.78 21.79
C ALA A 96 21.38 -5.24 21.94
N PHE A 97 20.43 -4.70 22.70
CA PHE A 97 20.34 -3.26 22.98
C PHE A 97 21.60 -2.74 23.64
N GLU A 98 22.05 -3.38 24.72
CA GLU A 98 23.23 -2.96 25.47
C GLU A 98 24.51 -3.07 24.63
N HIS A 99 24.62 -4.07 23.75
CA HIS A 99 25.73 -4.19 22.81
C HIS A 99 25.80 -2.98 21.85
N PHE A 100 24.71 -2.66 21.15
CA PHE A 100 24.70 -1.54 20.20
C PHE A 100 24.79 -0.18 20.88
N ARG A 101 24.28 -0.07 22.12
CA ARG A 101 24.48 1.10 22.96
C ARG A 101 25.95 1.33 23.27
N ASN A 102 26.68 0.28 23.67
CA ASN A 102 28.11 0.36 23.95
C ASN A 102 28.94 0.62 22.68
N GLU A 103 28.58 0.00 21.55
CA GLU A 103 29.23 0.33 20.27
C GLU A 103 29.06 1.80 19.90
N TYR A 104 27.84 2.34 20.02
CA TYR A 104 27.56 3.73 19.72
C TYR A 104 28.27 4.68 20.71
N ALA A 105 28.30 4.35 22.00
CA ALA A 105 29.01 5.14 23.00
C ALA A 105 30.53 5.17 22.74
N GLY A 106 31.12 4.05 22.31
CA GLY A 106 32.54 3.97 21.95
C GLY A 106 32.90 4.66 20.64
N ASN A 107 31.95 4.80 19.71
CA ASN A 107 32.15 5.53 18.45
C ASN A 107 30.84 6.19 17.96
N PRO A 108 30.49 7.38 18.48
CA PRO A 108 29.23 8.06 18.12
C PRO A 108 29.13 8.44 16.65
N GLY A 109 30.25 8.54 15.93
CA GLY A 109 30.29 8.81 14.49
C GLY A 109 30.03 7.59 13.60
N LYS A 110 30.00 6.37 14.17
CA LYS A 110 29.68 5.15 13.43
C LYS A 110 28.18 5.04 13.22
N VAL A 111 27.72 5.63 12.12
CA VAL A 111 26.30 5.76 11.79
C VAL A 111 25.56 4.42 11.70
N THR A 112 26.24 3.33 11.32
CA THR A 112 25.66 1.97 11.34
C THR A 112 25.29 1.54 12.77
N SER A 113 26.12 1.85 13.77
CA SER A 113 25.83 1.51 15.17
C SER A 113 24.67 2.37 15.71
N MET A 114 24.58 3.65 15.30
CA MET A 114 23.43 4.51 15.60
C MET A 114 22.13 3.97 14.98
N PHE A 115 22.18 3.54 13.72
CA PHE A 115 21.05 2.94 13.00
C PHE A 115 20.57 1.64 13.68
N LEU A 116 21.50 0.73 14.00
CA LEU A 116 21.17 -0.53 14.67
C LEU A 116 20.64 -0.30 16.09
N LEU A 117 21.23 0.64 16.85
CA LEU A 117 20.68 1.03 18.16
C LEU A 117 19.25 1.60 18.02
N GLY A 118 19.04 2.48 17.03
CA GLY A 118 17.74 3.08 16.75
C GLY A 118 16.65 2.05 16.48
N ARG A 119 16.93 0.98 15.74
CA ARG A 119 15.96 -0.10 15.46
C ARG A 119 15.43 -0.80 16.73
N LEU A 120 16.25 -0.85 17.78
CA LEU A 120 15.92 -1.51 19.05
C LEU A 120 15.18 -0.60 20.05
N LEU A 121 15.07 0.69 19.78
CA LEU A 121 14.30 1.61 20.63
C LEU A 121 12.79 1.31 20.52
N ASP A 122 12.13 1.35 21.68
CA ASP A 122 10.67 1.27 21.76
C ASP A 122 10.00 2.64 21.69
N ASP A 123 10.75 3.71 22.00
CA ASP A 123 10.30 5.10 21.88
C ASP A 123 10.40 5.57 20.42
N PRO A 124 9.27 5.82 19.73
CA PRO A 124 9.28 6.23 18.33
C PRO A 124 9.80 7.65 18.11
N ILE A 125 9.70 8.54 19.10
CA ILE A 125 10.21 9.92 18.97
C ILE A 125 11.72 9.88 18.95
N ARG A 126 12.32 9.14 19.89
CA ARG A 126 13.78 8.97 19.92
C ARG A 126 14.32 8.24 18.69
N ARG A 127 13.54 7.34 18.08
CA ARG A 127 13.90 6.74 16.78
C ARG A 127 13.95 7.77 15.66
N ILE A 128 12.99 8.71 15.62
CA ILE A 128 12.98 9.80 14.64
C ILE A 128 14.18 10.72 14.84
N GLU A 129 14.52 11.07 16.08
CA GLU A 129 15.71 11.86 16.39
C GLU A 129 16.98 11.19 15.85
N TYR A 130 17.16 9.90 16.11
CA TYR A 130 18.30 9.13 15.59
C TYR A 130 18.31 9.10 14.07
N SER A 131 17.15 8.95 13.45
CA SER A 131 17.01 9.04 12.00
C SER A 131 17.46 10.39 11.45
N HIS A 132 17.08 11.49 12.09
CA HIS A 132 17.48 12.83 11.69
C HIS A 132 18.98 13.05 11.87
N ASP A 133 19.56 12.59 12.98
CA ASP A 133 21.00 12.66 13.22
C ASP A 133 21.77 11.90 12.15
N ILE A 134 21.36 10.66 11.83
CA ILE A 134 21.95 9.86 10.75
C ILE A 134 21.88 10.61 9.40
N ILE A 135 20.73 11.21 9.07
CA ILE A 135 20.54 11.97 7.83
C ILE A 135 21.42 13.23 7.83
N TRP A 136 21.58 13.89 8.99
CA TRP A 136 22.41 15.08 9.13
C TRP A 136 23.90 14.75 8.97
N PHE A 137 24.37 13.65 9.55
CA PHE A 137 25.75 13.18 9.39
C PHE A 137 26.08 12.83 7.93
N ASN A 138 25.16 12.20 7.21
CA ASN A 138 25.34 11.88 5.79
C ASN A 138 24.01 11.74 5.05
N ASP A 139 23.60 12.82 4.37
CA ASP A 139 22.30 12.90 3.67
C ASP A 139 22.20 11.98 2.43
N LYS A 140 23.33 11.42 1.97
CA LYS A 140 23.39 10.45 0.86
C LYS A 140 23.25 9.01 1.34
N MET A 141 23.45 8.74 2.62
CA MET A 141 23.31 7.41 3.17
C MET A 141 21.85 7.11 3.50
N THR A 142 21.38 5.93 3.09
CA THR A 142 19.96 5.57 3.16
C THR A 142 19.49 5.12 4.54
N LEU A 143 20.40 4.82 5.47
CA LEU A 143 20.09 4.24 6.79
C LEU A 143 19.12 5.09 7.61
N GLY A 144 19.35 6.40 7.70
CA GLY A 144 18.50 7.29 8.50
C GLY A 144 17.10 7.40 7.92
N TYR A 145 17.00 7.47 6.59
CA TYR A 145 15.73 7.43 5.88
C TYR A 145 14.99 6.10 6.07
N ARG A 146 15.71 4.95 6.04
CA ARG A 146 15.13 3.62 6.28
C ARG A 146 14.57 3.53 7.70
N LEU A 147 15.33 3.94 8.71
CA LEU A 147 14.88 3.96 10.10
C LEU A 147 13.67 4.89 10.29
N LEU A 148 13.64 6.02 9.57
CA LEU A 148 12.57 7.02 9.66
C LEU A 148 11.26 6.43 9.13
N ILE A 149 11.31 5.85 7.93
CA ILE A 149 10.16 5.19 7.31
C ILE A 149 9.69 4.04 8.19
N GLU A 150 10.59 3.13 8.60
CA GLU A 150 10.25 1.98 9.45
C GLU A 150 9.53 2.43 10.74
N THR A 151 9.98 3.53 11.35
CA THR A 151 9.36 4.10 12.54
C THR A 151 7.94 4.58 12.27
N TYR A 152 7.70 5.34 11.20
CA TYR A 152 6.34 5.76 10.85
C TYR A 152 5.44 4.58 10.46
N VAL A 153 5.97 3.58 9.77
CA VAL A 153 5.21 2.37 9.42
C VAL A 153 4.70 1.70 10.69
N LYS A 154 5.63 1.32 11.57
CA LYS A 154 5.33 0.55 12.78
C LYS A 154 4.42 1.32 13.75
N PHE A 155 4.73 2.59 14.01
CA PHE A 155 4.09 3.32 15.10
C PHE A 155 2.92 4.20 14.65
N LEU A 156 2.93 4.70 13.41
CA LEU A 156 1.85 5.57 12.91
C LEU A 156 0.88 4.82 11.99
N PHE A 157 1.38 4.19 10.92
CA PHE A 157 0.52 3.58 9.90
C PHE A 157 -0.09 2.23 10.32
N GLU A 158 0.63 1.44 11.11
CA GLU A 158 0.16 0.16 11.67
C GLU A 158 -0.53 0.31 13.04
N ASN A 159 -0.80 1.55 13.48
CA ASN A 159 -1.42 1.88 14.75
C ASN A 159 -0.65 1.41 16.00
N GLY A 160 0.68 1.31 15.93
CA GLY A 160 1.51 0.94 17.08
C GLY A 160 1.57 1.97 18.21
N ALA A 161 1.25 3.25 17.95
CA ALA A 161 1.19 4.31 18.95
C ALA A 161 -0.23 4.86 19.16
N THR A 162 -0.52 5.28 20.40
CA THR A 162 -1.78 5.87 20.84
C THR A 162 -1.54 7.19 21.58
N GLY A 163 -2.61 7.95 21.85
CA GLY A 163 -2.54 9.17 22.66
C GLY A 163 -1.63 10.26 22.08
N GLU A 164 -0.91 10.95 22.97
CA GLU A 164 -0.03 12.08 22.64
C GLU A 164 1.09 11.71 21.68
N VAL A 165 1.68 10.52 21.84
CA VAL A 165 2.74 10.02 20.95
C VAL A 165 2.24 9.94 19.51
N ARG A 166 1.01 9.43 19.30
CA ARG A 166 0.41 9.37 17.97
C ARG A 166 0.21 10.76 17.37
N ASN A 167 -0.29 11.71 18.15
CA ASN A 167 -0.49 13.10 17.70
C ASN A 167 0.83 13.75 17.29
N GLU A 168 1.90 13.48 18.05
CA GLU A 168 3.22 14.00 17.73
C GLU A 168 3.79 13.36 16.46
N LEU A 169 3.63 12.05 16.27
CA LEU A 169 4.00 11.37 15.02
C LEU A 169 3.23 11.93 13.81
N GLN A 170 1.95 12.25 13.96
CA GLN A 170 1.16 12.90 12.90
C GLN A 170 1.68 14.29 12.54
N ARG A 171 2.19 15.04 13.52
CA ARG A 171 2.82 16.34 13.30
C ARG A 171 4.16 16.18 12.58
N LEU A 172 5.02 15.30 13.09
CA LEU A 172 6.38 15.09 12.58
C LEU A 172 6.37 14.52 11.15
N VAL A 173 5.47 13.57 10.83
CA VAL A 173 5.45 12.92 9.51
C VAL A 173 5.20 13.92 8.37
N ARG A 174 4.45 15.00 8.64
CA ARG A 174 4.22 16.09 7.68
C ARG A 174 5.50 16.88 7.39
N LEU A 175 6.33 17.12 8.42
CA LEU A 175 7.63 17.79 8.28
C LEU A 175 8.65 16.90 7.56
N ASP A 176 8.57 15.60 7.80
CA ASP A 176 9.49 14.60 7.26
C ASP A 176 9.19 14.15 5.84
N ARG A 177 8.11 14.65 5.23
CA ARG A 177 7.74 14.36 3.84
C ARG A 177 8.88 14.56 2.84
N LYS A 178 9.73 15.56 3.07
CA LYS A 178 10.93 15.82 2.24
C LYS A 178 11.91 14.65 2.24
N HIS A 179 12.04 13.92 3.35
CA HIS A 179 12.94 12.77 3.48
C HIS A 179 12.43 11.56 2.72
N PHE A 180 11.12 11.30 2.71
CA PHE A 180 10.50 10.28 1.85
C PHE A 180 10.76 10.56 0.36
N LYS A 181 10.55 11.82 -0.07
CA LYS A 181 10.85 12.24 -1.45
C LYS A 181 12.33 12.04 -1.76
N LYS A 182 13.25 12.50 -0.90
CA LYS A 182 14.71 12.32 -1.08
C LYS A 182 15.10 10.85 -1.21
N LEU A 183 14.53 9.95 -0.42
CA LEU A 183 14.83 8.52 -0.52
C LEU A 183 14.46 7.93 -1.89
N THR A 184 13.36 8.37 -2.51
CA THR A 184 13.01 7.93 -3.88
C THR A 184 14.05 8.33 -4.94
N TYR A 185 14.84 9.39 -4.69
CA TYR A 185 15.95 9.79 -5.57
C TYR A 185 17.24 9.03 -5.25
N LEU A 186 17.49 8.71 -3.98
CA LEU A 186 18.66 7.92 -3.57
C LEU A 186 18.54 6.45 -4.01
N LEU A 187 17.32 5.92 -4.03
CA LEU A 187 17.02 4.54 -4.39
C LEU A 187 15.98 4.46 -5.53
N PRO A 188 16.32 4.93 -6.75
CA PRO A 188 15.36 5.05 -7.84
C PRO A 188 14.93 3.70 -8.44
N ARG A 189 15.69 2.64 -8.16
CA ARG A 189 15.42 1.26 -8.60
C ARG A 189 14.60 0.47 -7.57
N GLU A 190 14.60 0.90 -6.32
CA GLU A 190 13.81 0.25 -5.27
C GLU A 190 12.35 0.69 -5.35
N GLU A 191 11.44 -0.24 -5.11
CA GLU A 191 10.01 0.03 -5.15
C GLU A 191 9.50 0.64 -3.84
N TYR A 192 9.98 0.11 -2.71
CA TYR A 192 9.50 0.45 -1.37
C TYR A 192 9.53 1.96 -1.06
N PRO A 193 10.53 2.77 -1.48
CA PRO A 193 10.53 4.20 -1.17
C PRO A 193 9.35 4.92 -1.83
N SER A 194 8.98 4.49 -3.05
CA SER A 194 7.86 5.08 -3.77
C SER A 194 6.51 4.62 -3.20
N GLU A 195 6.43 3.37 -2.75
CA GLU A 195 5.24 2.85 -2.05
C GLU A 195 4.98 3.65 -0.77
N TRP A 196 6.00 3.82 0.08
CA TRP A 196 5.85 4.55 1.34
C TRP A 196 5.61 6.04 1.13
N LEU A 197 6.20 6.65 0.09
CA LEU A 197 5.85 8.01 -0.29
C LEU A 197 4.37 8.12 -0.71
N TYR A 198 3.85 7.14 -1.47
CA TYR A 198 2.43 7.10 -1.83
C TYR A 198 1.53 6.97 -0.59
N ARG A 199 1.83 6.03 0.33
CA ARG A 199 1.07 5.84 1.57
C ARG A 199 1.08 7.10 2.44
N LEU A 200 2.25 7.75 2.56
CA LEU A 200 2.37 9.04 3.24
C LEU A 200 1.45 10.09 2.60
N GLN A 201 1.49 10.24 1.28
CA GLN A 201 0.67 11.23 0.56
C GLN A 201 -0.83 10.95 0.70
N MET A 202 -1.24 9.69 0.75
CA MET A 202 -2.63 9.32 1.04
C MET A 202 -3.01 9.68 2.48
N PHE A 203 -2.11 9.45 3.44
CA PHE A 203 -2.30 9.78 4.85
C PHE A 203 -2.37 11.29 5.12
N THR A 204 -1.52 12.08 4.46
CA THR A 204 -1.49 13.55 4.59
C THR A 204 -2.46 14.26 3.64
N GLU A 205 -3.36 13.52 3.01
CA GLU A 205 -4.39 14.03 2.08
C GLU A 205 -3.84 14.78 0.85
N ASP A 206 -2.57 14.54 0.51
CA ASP A 206 -1.91 15.07 -0.68
C ASP A 206 -2.25 14.25 -1.93
N TYR A 207 -3.55 14.05 -2.22
CA TYR A 207 -4.02 13.07 -3.19
C TYR A 207 -3.51 13.32 -4.63
N ASN A 208 -3.26 14.57 -5.03
CA ASN A 208 -2.68 14.85 -6.34
C ASN A 208 -1.22 14.37 -6.46
N ASP A 209 -0.44 14.50 -5.39
CA ASP A 209 0.93 14.00 -5.33
C ASP A 209 0.92 12.47 -5.27
N ALA A 210 0.00 11.86 -4.51
CA ALA A 210 -0.22 10.41 -4.47
C ALA A 210 -0.46 9.82 -5.86
N ARG A 211 -1.34 10.45 -6.65
CA ARG A 211 -1.60 10.08 -8.05
C ARG A 211 -0.35 10.19 -8.93
N THR A 212 0.46 11.24 -8.73
CA THR A 212 1.71 11.42 -9.48
C THR A 212 2.70 10.31 -9.17
N THR A 213 2.85 9.95 -7.89
CA THR A 213 3.70 8.85 -7.44
C THR A 213 3.23 7.52 -8.04
N LEU A 214 1.93 7.20 -7.96
CA LEU A 214 1.36 5.99 -8.57
C LEU A 214 1.60 5.93 -10.08
N LYS A 215 1.38 7.03 -10.82
CA LYS A 215 1.62 7.09 -12.27
C LYS A 215 3.08 6.77 -12.62
N ARG A 216 4.03 7.31 -11.84
CA ARG A 216 5.47 7.04 -12.02
C ARG A 216 5.83 5.60 -11.67
N ALA A 217 5.29 5.07 -10.57
CA ALA A 217 5.51 3.69 -10.17
C ALA A 217 4.92 2.69 -11.19
N ARG A 218 3.69 2.94 -11.67
CA ARG A 218 3.05 2.14 -12.73
C ARG A 218 3.86 2.13 -14.02
N LYS A 219 4.41 3.27 -14.44
CA LYS A 219 5.27 3.37 -15.63
C LYS A 219 6.54 2.52 -15.51
N ARG A 220 7.04 2.32 -14.30
CA ARG A 220 8.20 1.46 -14.01
C ARG A 220 7.83 -0.02 -13.85
N GLY A 221 6.54 -0.36 -13.85
CA GLY A 221 6.08 -1.73 -13.64
C GLY A 221 6.19 -2.20 -12.19
N ALA A 222 6.08 -1.27 -11.22
CA ALA A 222 6.17 -1.63 -9.80
C ALA A 222 5.02 -2.55 -9.36
N ASP A 223 5.36 -3.65 -8.70
CA ASP A 223 4.43 -4.76 -8.39
C ASP A 223 3.35 -4.36 -7.36
N TRP A 224 3.68 -3.43 -6.46
CA TRP A 224 2.73 -2.92 -5.45
C TRP A 224 1.61 -2.03 -6.03
N VAL A 225 1.71 -1.61 -7.30
CA VAL A 225 0.73 -0.72 -7.92
C VAL A 225 -0.47 -1.50 -8.44
N SER A 226 -1.50 -1.63 -7.59
CA SER A 226 -2.76 -2.29 -7.93
C SER A 226 -3.79 -1.36 -8.59
N HIS A 227 -4.84 -1.94 -9.18
CA HIS A 227 -5.99 -1.19 -9.67
C HIS A 227 -6.70 -0.44 -8.53
N GLU A 228 -6.76 -1.05 -7.35
CA GLU A 228 -7.35 -0.53 -6.13
C GLU A 228 -6.61 0.74 -5.67
N ASN A 229 -5.28 0.76 -5.67
CA ASN A 229 -4.50 1.94 -5.31
C ASN A 229 -4.79 3.11 -6.26
N VAL A 230 -4.86 2.84 -7.56
CA VAL A 230 -5.18 3.86 -8.57
C VAL A 230 -6.61 4.37 -8.42
N ILE A 231 -7.57 3.48 -8.17
CA ILE A 231 -8.97 3.84 -7.91
C ILE A 231 -9.05 4.73 -6.67
N GLN A 232 -8.46 4.31 -5.55
CA GLN A 232 -8.52 5.03 -4.28
C GLN A 232 -7.90 6.43 -4.39
N ALA A 233 -6.71 6.56 -4.98
CA ALA A 233 -6.07 7.86 -5.15
C ALA A 233 -6.87 8.82 -6.04
N ASN A 234 -7.48 8.32 -7.13
CA ASN A 234 -8.35 9.14 -7.97
C ASN A 234 -9.67 9.49 -7.25
N LEU A 235 -10.23 8.57 -6.48
CA LEU A 235 -11.45 8.76 -5.71
C LEU A 235 -11.28 9.89 -4.70
N MET A 236 -10.24 9.80 -3.86
CA MET A 236 -9.96 10.81 -2.83
C MET A 236 -9.62 12.17 -3.44
N ALA A 237 -9.00 12.20 -4.63
CA ALA A 237 -8.76 13.44 -5.37
C ALA A 237 -10.00 14.00 -6.11
N GLY A 238 -11.19 13.40 -5.97
CA GLY A 238 -12.41 13.82 -6.67
C GLY A 238 -12.38 13.61 -8.19
N ARG A 239 -11.47 12.76 -8.69
CA ARG A 239 -11.26 12.49 -10.13
C ARG A 239 -12.12 11.33 -10.61
N TYR A 240 -13.44 11.45 -10.46
CA TYR A 240 -14.39 10.35 -10.71
C TYR A 240 -14.38 9.81 -12.15
N LYS A 241 -14.05 10.64 -13.15
CA LYS A 241 -13.86 10.18 -14.53
C LYS A 241 -12.68 9.21 -14.66
N ASP A 242 -11.59 9.48 -13.93
CA ASP A 242 -10.39 8.63 -13.93
C ASP A 242 -10.68 7.32 -13.17
N VAL A 243 -11.47 7.38 -12.09
CA VAL A 243 -11.99 6.18 -11.40
C VAL A 243 -12.76 5.28 -12.36
N LEU A 244 -13.74 5.83 -13.09
CA LEU A 244 -14.52 5.06 -14.05
C LEU A 244 -13.65 4.44 -15.15
N LYS A 245 -12.66 5.18 -15.64
CA LYS A 245 -11.70 4.68 -16.65
C LYS A 245 -10.91 3.48 -16.11
N GLU A 246 -10.43 3.56 -14.88
CA GLU A 246 -9.64 2.49 -14.27
C GLU A 246 -10.49 1.22 -14.01
N ILE A 247 -11.74 1.39 -13.56
CA ILE A 247 -12.69 0.28 -13.38
C ILE A 247 -12.97 -0.41 -14.73
N LYS A 248 -13.23 0.35 -15.78
CA LYS A 248 -13.43 -0.20 -17.13
C LYS A 248 -12.24 -1.03 -17.60
N LEU A 249 -11.02 -0.52 -17.40
CA LEU A 249 -9.79 -1.23 -17.74
C LEU A 249 -9.65 -2.54 -16.96
N ASN A 250 -9.94 -2.54 -15.66
CA ASN A 250 -9.88 -3.75 -14.83
C ASN A 250 -10.91 -4.81 -15.28
N ILE A 251 -12.14 -4.37 -15.56
CA ILE A 251 -13.21 -5.23 -16.05
C ILE A 251 -12.85 -5.83 -17.42
N GLU A 252 -12.27 -5.04 -18.32
CA GLU A 252 -11.80 -5.53 -19.62
C GLU A 252 -10.72 -6.60 -19.46
N LYS A 253 -9.73 -6.39 -18.58
CA LYS A 253 -8.73 -7.43 -18.26
C LYS A 253 -9.36 -8.72 -17.72
N ARG A 254 -10.38 -8.61 -16.87
CA ARG A 254 -11.12 -9.77 -16.33
C ARG A 254 -11.92 -10.49 -17.40
N ILE A 255 -12.43 -9.77 -18.41
CA ILE A 255 -13.09 -10.38 -19.57
C ILE A 255 -12.07 -11.10 -20.45
N THR A 256 -10.95 -10.45 -20.77
CA THR A 256 -9.87 -11.04 -21.59
C THR A 256 -9.29 -12.30 -20.96
N SER A 257 -9.10 -12.31 -19.63
CA SER A 257 -8.66 -13.48 -18.86
C SER A 257 -9.76 -14.53 -18.62
N LYS A 258 -10.98 -14.33 -19.16
CA LYS A 258 -12.16 -15.19 -18.97
C LYS A 258 -12.66 -15.30 -17.52
N ALA A 259 -12.15 -14.48 -16.61
CA ALA A 259 -12.64 -14.36 -15.23
C ALA A 259 -14.02 -13.67 -15.14
N LEU A 260 -14.45 -12.97 -16.20
CA LEU A 260 -15.76 -12.35 -16.31
C LEU A 260 -16.35 -12.57 -17.72
N LYS A 261 -17.66 -12.86 -17.81
CA LYS A 261 -18.36 -12.97 -19.09
C LYS A 261 -18.64 -11.59 -19.68
N LEU A 262 -18.43 -11.41 -20.99
CA LEU A 262 -18.66 -10.13 -21.69
C LEU A 262 -20.06 -9.56 -21.47
N LYS A 263 -21.10 -10.41 -21.47
CA LYS A 263 -22.49 -9.99 -21.23
C LYS A 263 -22.73 -9.30 -19.87
N ASN A 264 -21.81 -9.45 -18.92
CA ASN A 264 -21.91 -8.83 -17.60
C ASN A 264 -21.10 -7.52 -17.50
N LYS A 265 -20.47 -7.04 -18.59
CA LYS A 265 -19.54 -5.90 -18.59
C LYS A 265 -20.20 -4.65 -17.99
N ASP A 266 -21.33 -4.22 -18.54
CA ASP A 266 -21.95 -2.95 -18.14
C ASP A 266 -22.55 -3.00 -16.74
N TRP A 267 -23.15 -4.13 -16.37
CA TRP A 267 -23.61 -4.37 -15.00
C TRP A 267 -22.46 -4.29 -13.98
N GLN A 268 -21.31 -4.92 -14.27
CA GLN A 268 -20.15 -4.84 -13.36
C GLN A 268 -19.57 -3.43 -13.29
N ILE A 269 -19.48 -2.72 -14.42
CA ILE A 269 -18.99 -1.32 -14.43
C ILE A 269 -19.87 -0.47 -13.52
N ARG A 270 -21.20 -0.57 -13.68
CA ARG A 270 -22.15 0.19 -12.85
C ARG A 270 -22.01 -0.18 -11.38
N LYS A 271 -22.05 -1.48 -11.06
CA LYS A 271 -21.97 -1.97 -9.68
C LYS A 271 -20.67 -1.55 -8.98
N GLU A 272 -19.52 -1.72 -9.61
CA GLU A 272 -18.23 -1.37 -9.01
C GLU A 272 -18.09 0.15 -8.87
N TYR A 273 -18.49 0.93 -9.88
CA TYR A 273 -18.37 2.39 -9.84
C TYR A 273 -19.29 3.02 -8.79
N THR A 274 -20.56 2.60 -8.70
CA THR A 274 -21.48 3.13 -7.67
C THR A 274 -21.06 2.71 -6.28
N LYS A 275 -20.59 1.47 -6.08
CA LYS A 275 -20.04 1.00 -4.80
C LYS A 275 -18.87 1.86 -4.32
N VAL A 276 -17.90 2.13 -5.18
CA VAL A 276 -16.69 2.91 -4.83
C VAL A 276 -17.05 4.36 -4.53
N LEU A 277 -17.95 4.99 -5.31
CA LEU A 277 -18.39 6.35 -5.01
C LEU A 277 -19.21 6.44 -3.72
N ARG A 278 -20.02 5.41 -3.43
CA ARG A 278 -20.85 5.35 -2.23
C ARG A 278 -20.00 5.37 -0.96
N SER A 279 -18.83 4.72 -0.95
CA SER A 279 -17.99 4.61 0.25
C SER A 279 -17.45 5.96 0.75
N ILE A 280 -17.51 7.02 -0.06
CA ILE A 280 -17.13 8.38 0.32
C ILE A 280 -18.32 9.36 0.27
N GLY A 281 -19.55 8.86 0.20
CA GLY A 281 -20.75 9.71 0.13
C GLY A 281 -20.87 10.54 -1.15
N ALA A 282 -20.20 10.17 -2.25
CA ALA A 282 -20.20 10.92 -3.50
C ALA A 282 -21.49 10.68 -4.32
N TYR A 283 -22.67 10.93 -3.71
CA TYR A 283 -23.98 10.64 -4.29
C TYR A 283 -24.29 11.46 -5.55
N LYS A 284 -23.87 12.72 -5.61
CA LYS A 284 -24.10 13.58 -6.80
C LYS A 284 -23.41 13.01 -8.06
N PRO A 285 -22.12 12.60 -8.02
CA PRO A 285 -21.49 11.84 -9.10
C PRO A 285 -22.19 10.53 -9.47
N ILE A 286 -22.70 9.77 -8.49
CA ILE A 286 -23.46 8.53 -8.73
C ILE A 286 -24.73 8.83 -9.52
N LEU A 287 -25.55 9.77 -9.06
CA LEU A 287 -26.81 10.15 -9.71
C LEU A 287 -26.56 10.60 -11.15
N LYS A 288 -25.58 11.49 -11.38
CA LYS A 288 -25.22 11.94 -12.73
C LYS A 288 -24.78 10.81 -13.65
N PHE A 289 -24.18 9.75 -13.10
CA PHE A 289 -23.79 8.57 -13.86
C PHE A 289 -25.01 7.70 -14.19
N LEU A 290 -25.88 7.43 -13.23
CA LEU A 290 -27.08 6.61 -13.41
C LEU A 290 -28.13 7.28 -14.31
N GLU A 291 -28.33 8.60 -14.20
CA GLU A 291 -29.22 9.38 -15.08
C GLU A 291 -28.84 9.26 -16.57
N ARG A 292 -27.58 8.92 -16.89
CA ARG A 292 -27.17 8.66 -18.27
C ARG A 292 -27.59 7.27 -18.74
N TYR A 293 -27.55 6.29 -17.86
CA TYR A 293 -28.07 4.95 -18.14
C TYR A 293 -29.58 5.00 -18.34
N ASP A 294 -30.30 5.69 -17.46
CA ASP A 294 -31.75 5.87 -17.59
C ASP A 294 -32.16 6.47 -18.95
N LYS A 295 -31.38 7.40 -19.49
CA LYS A 295 -31.66 7.98 -20.83
C LYS A 295 -31.32 7.07 -22.00
N GLN A 296 -30.43 6.09 -21.82
CA GLN A 296 -29.89 5.26 -22.90
C GLN A 296 -30.49 3.87 -22.93
N ASP A 297 -30.71 3.30 -21.75
CA ASP A 297 -31.14 1.93 -21.51
C ASP A 297 -31.86 1.90 -20.16
N ARG A 298 -33.08 2.45 -20.15
CA ARG A 298 -33.93 2.50 -18.96
C ARG A 298 -34.33 1.08 -18.58
N THR A 299 -33.79 0.58 -17.48
CA THR A 299 -34.18 -0.69 -16.89
C THR A 299 -34.69 -0.49 -15.47
N THR A 300 -35.53 -1.41 -15.01
CA THR A 300 -36.03 -1.45 -13.63
C THR A 300 -34.87 -1.38 -12.62
N GLU A 301 -33.75 -2.08 -12.86
CA GLU A 301 -32.61 -2.01 -11.95
C GLU A 301 -31.98 -0.61 -11.88
N VAL A 302 -31.90 0.11 -13.00
CA VAL A 302 -31.38 1.49 -13.03
C VAL A 302 -32.31 2.42 -12.24
N LEU A 303 -33.63 2.26 -12.37
CA LEU A 303 -34.62 3.02 -11.61
C LEU A 303 -34.53 2.75 -10.10
N LEU A 304 -34.38 1.48 -9.69
CA LEU A 304 -34.17 1.10 -8.30
C LEU A 304 -32.87 1.70 -7.73
N GLU A 305 -31.77 1.67 -8.49
CA GLU A 305 -30.52 2.31 -8.09
C GLU A 305 -30.68 3.83 -7.97
N LEU A 306 -31.36 4.49 -8.93
CA LEU A 306 -31.67 5.93 -8.86
C LEU A 306 -32.49 6.26 -7.62
N ALA A 307 -33.56 5.51 -7.35
CA ALA A 307 -34.42 5.70 -6.18
C ALA A 307 -33.60 5.65 -4.88
N LYS A 308 -32.77 4.61 -4.72
CA LYS A 308 -31.86 4.45 -3.59
C LYS A 308 -30.95 5.65 -3.41
N TYR A 309 -30.24 6.07 -4.46
CA TYR A 309 -29.27 7.16 -4.32
C TYR A 309 -29.92 8.54 -4.22
N TYR A 310 -31.14 8.73 -4.75
CA TYR A 310 -31.91 9.94 -4.50
C TYR A 310 -32.30 10.04 -3.02
N ALA A 311 -32.78 8.95 -2.42
CA ALA A 311 -33.11 8.89 -0.99
C ALA A 311 -31.88 9.19 -0.12
N LEU A 312 -30.75 8.52 -0.38
CA LEU A 312 -29.49 8.76 0.33
C LEU A 312 -28.95 10.19 0.17
N SER A 313 -29.36 10.91 -0.89
CA SER A 313 -29.00 12.31 -1.13
C SER A 313 -30.02 13.32 -0.55
N GLY A 314 -31.06 12.87 0.16
CA GLY A 314 -32.13 13.71 0.72
C GLY A 314 -33.18 14.17 -0.31
N ARG A 315 -33.20 13.59 -1.51
CA ARG A 315 -34.12 13.96 -2.60
C ARG A 315 -35.31 13.00 -2.65
N HIS A 316 -36.08 12.97 -1.57
CA HIS A 316 -37.13 11.97 -1.33
C HIS A 316 -38.20 11.92 -2.43
N GLU A 317 -38.64 13.07 -2.96
CA GLU A 317 -39.64 13.10 -4.05
C GLU A 317 -39.15 12.40 -5.32
N LYS A 318 -37.89 12.63 -5.71
CA LYS A 318 -37.29 11.94 -6.85
C LYS A 318 -37.07 10.45 -6.57
N ALA A 319 -36.79 10.10 -5.33
CA ALA A 319 -36.67 8.71 -4.92
C ALA A 319 -37.99 7.96 -5.11
N LEU A 320 -39.08 8.53 -4.59
CA LEU A 320 -40.44 8.02 -4.74
C LEU A 320 -40.82 7.89 -6.21
N GLN A 321 -40.60 8.94 -7.02
CA GLN A 321 -40.92 8.92 -8.45
C GLN A 321 -40.20 7.78 -9.20
N ASN A 322 -38.91 7.56 -8.94
CA ASN A 322 -38.16 6.49 -9.61
C ASN A 322 -38.58 5.10 -9.12
N LEU A 323 -38.93 4.96 -7.85
CA LEU A 323 -39.44 3.69 -7.33
C LEU A 323 -40.81 3.36 -7.90
N PHE A 324 -41.72 4.33 -7.99
CA PHE A 324 -43.03 4.18 -8.62
C PHE A 324 -42.88 3.65 -10.05
N TRP A 325 -42.01 4.30 -10.85
CA TRP A 325 -41.74 3.83 -12.20
C TRP A 325 -41.13 2.42 -12.25
N ALA A 326 -40.24 2.07 -11.32
CA ALA A 326 -39.69 0.72 -11.25
C ALA A 326 -40.79 -0.32 -10.94
N LEU A 327 -41.76 0.02 -10.08
CA LEU A 327 -42.89 -0.84 -9.74
C LEU A 327 -43.87 -0.99 -10.91
N GLU A 328 -44.13 0.07 -11.67
CA GLU A 328 -44.93 -0.02 -12.90
C GLU A 328 -44.28 -0.92 -13.95
N ASP A 329 -42.97 -0.80 -14.16
CA ASP A 329 -42.22 -1.69 -15.05
C ASP A 329 -42.34 -3.15 -14.59
N LEU A 330 -42.27 -3.39 -13.28
CA LEU A 330 -42.41 -4.72 -12.69
C LEU A 330 -43.82 -5.27 -12.82
N LYS A 331 -44.88 -4.48 -12.57
CA LYS A 331 -46.27 -4.88 -12.81
C LYS A 331 -46.46 -5.32 -14.27
N THR A 332 -45.92 -4.54 -15.21
CA THR A 332 -46.01 -4.83 -16.65
C THR A 332 -45.23 -6.09 -17.05
N ALA A 333 -44.07 -6.33 -16.42
CA ALA A 333 -43.29 -7.55 -16.62
C ALA A 333 -43.91 -8.79 -15.95
N HIS A 334 -44.60 -8.62 -14.81
CA HIS A 334 -45.24 -9.72 -14.07
C HIS A 334 -46.41 -10.35 -14.82
N ILE A 335 -47.02 -9.62 -15.77
CA ILE A 335 -48.02 -10.13 -16.71
C ILE A 335 -47.41 -11.16 -17.68
N ASN A 336 -46.07 -11.24 -17.83
CA ASN A 336 -45.41 -12.09 -18.83
C ASN A 336 -44.34 -13.07 -18.31
N ASN A 337 -43.88 -13.02 -17.04
CA ASN A 337 -43.06 -14.09 -16.46
C ASN A 337 -42.95 -13.99 -14.93
N GLN A 338 -43.44 -15.01 -14.21
CA GLN A 338 -43.20 -15.19 -12.78
C GLN A 338 -41.77 -15.70 -12.54
N SER A 339 -41.14 -15.23 -11.46
CA SER A 339 -39.88 -15.72 -10.83
C SER A 339 -38.59 -14.99 -11.23
N CYS A 340 -38.09 -14.12 -10.34
CA CYS A 340 -36.76 -14.26 -9.68
C CYS A 340 -36.13 -12.96 -9.09
N TYR A 341 -36.73 -11.78 -9.27
CA TYR A 341 -36.00 -10.52 -9.00
C TYR A 341 -35.93 -10.06 -7.53
N TRP A 342 -36.90 -10.43 -6.69
CA TRP A 342 -37.01 -9.93 -5.30
C TRP A 342 -36.01 -10.57 -4.31
N LYS A 343 -35.33 -11.66 -4.69
CA LYS A 343 -34.23 -12.28 -3.90
C LYS A 343 -32.89 -11.50 -3.94
N ARG A 344 -32.86 -10.28 -4.48
CA ARG A 344 -31.62 -9.46 -4.63
C ARG A 344 -31.57 -8.18 -3.81
N LEU A 345 -32.55 -7.91 -2.94
CA LEU A 345 -32.62 -6.72 -2.08
C LEU A 345 -32.02 -6.99 -0.67
N ASP A 346 -30.87 -7.65 -0.60
CA ASP A 346 -30.27 -8.26 0.61
C ASP A 346 -29.67 -7.28 1.65
N THR A 347 -30.04 -6.00 1.72
CA THR A 347 -29.58 -5.15 2.83
C THR A 347 -30.70 -4.27 3.37
N ILE A 348 -31.40 -4.82 4.38
CA ILE A 348 -32.44 -4.21 5.22
C ILE A 348 -31.99 -2.86 5.83
N ASP A 349 -30.68 -2.68 6.05
CA ASP A 349 -30.12 -1.48 6.69
C ASP A 349 -30.22 -0.21 5.81
N ASP A 350 -30.27 -0.35 4.48
CA ASP A 350 -30.40 0.80 3.56
C ASP A 350 -31.86 1.26 3.38
N PHE A 351 -32.83 0.41 3.69
CA PHE A 351 -34.27 0.71 3.63
C PHE A 351 -34.82 1.26 4.94
N TRP A 352 -34.09 1.20 6.05
CA TRP A 352 -34.56 1.76 7.32
C TRP A 352 -34.74 3.29 7.27
N VAL A 353 -33.94 3.99 6.45
CA VAL A 353 -34.12 5.42 6.15
C VAL A 353 -35.38 5.68 5.29
N LEU A 354 -35.83 4.67 4.54
CA LEU A 354 -37.07 4.72 3.75
C LEU A 354 -38.30 4.36 4.62
N TYR A 355 -38.15 3.46 5.60
CA TYR A 355 -39.24 3.00 6.46
C TYR A 355 -39.77 4.04 7.45
N THR A 356 -39.04 5.13 7.69
CA THR A 356 -39.39 6.19 8.66
C THR A 356 -40.14 7.37 8.05
N ASP A 357 -40.33 7.40 6.73
CA ASP A 357 -41.08 8.44 6.03
C ASP A 357 -42.48 7.90 5.67
N THR A 358 -43.52 8.52 6.22
CA THR A 358 -44.91 8.01 6.10
C THR A 358 -45.45 8.06 4.67
N ARG A 359 -44.76 8.75 3.76
CA ARG A 359 -45.12 8.80 2.33
C ARG A 359 -44.82 7.50 1.57
N TRP A 360 -44.07 6.56 2.18
CA TRP A 360 -43.78 5.25 1.58
C TRP A 360 -44.92 4.23 1.76
N VAL A 361 -45.97 4.57 2.52
CA VAL A 361 -47.16 3.72 2.68
C VAL A 361 -47.83 3.45 1.33
N GLU A 362 -47.98 4.47 0.47
CA GLU A 362 -48.56 4.30 -0.88
C GLU A 362 -47.72 3.37 -1.79
N VAL A 363 -46.40 3.38 -1.63
CA VAL A 363 -45.48 2.50 -2.37
C VAL A 363 -45.59 1.05 -1.88
N LEU A 364 -45.67 0.84 -0.57
CA LEU A 364 -45.87 -0.50 0.02
C LEU A 364 -47.27 -1.05 -0.27
N GLU A 365 -48.29 -0.19 -0.38
CA GLU A 365 -49.63 -0.55 -0.85
C GLU A 365 -49.62 -0.95 -2.33
N LEU A 366 -48.88 -0.23 -3.17
CA LEU A 366 -48.61 -0.61 -4.56
C LEU A 366 -47.88 -1.95 -4.68
N GLU A 367 -46.88 -2.22 -3.82
CA GLU A 367 -46.19 -3.52 -3.72
C GLU A 367 -47.15 -4.65 -3.33
N ALA A 368 -48.01 -4.42 -2.34
CA ALA A 368 -49.04 -5.38 -1.93
C ALA A 368 -50.07 -5.66 -3.03
N GLU A 369 -50.29 -4.72 -3.94
CA GLU A 369 -51.13 -4.87 -5.13
C GLU A 369 -50.40 -5.57 -6.30
N VAL A 370 -49.07 -5.44 -6.45
CA VAL A 370 -48.27 -6.25 -7.41
C VAL A 370 -48.21 -7.73 -7.00
N LEU A 371 -48.16 -7.98 -5.69
CA LEU A 371 -48.01 -9.31 -5.11
C LEU A 371 -49.34 -10.09 -4.96
N ARG A 372 -50.48 -9.42 -5.17
CA ARG A 372 -51.80 -10.05 -5.32
C ARG A 372 -52.04 -10.38 -6.79
#